data_AF-A0A7L3YWB4-F1
#
_entry.id   AF-A0A7L3YWB4-F1
#
_cell.length_a   1.000
_cell.length_b   1.000
_cell.length_c   1.000
_cell.angle_alpha   90.00
_cell.angle_beta   90.00
_cell.angle_gamma   90.00
#
_symmetry.space_group_name_H-M   'P 1'
#
loop_
_entity.id
_entity.type
_entity.pdbx_description
1 polymer ?
#
loop_
_entity_poly.entity_id
_entity_poly.type
_entity_poly.pdbx_seq_one_letter_code
_entity_poly.pdbx_strand_id
1 'polypeptide(L)'
;RWWESSPGAWTGVLGGRVWTLRQERDRLWYTVYGEEEDGPPKPDGAETDQILRDYFQLDVGLPALYRAWRAADPLFRKVADDFPGVRVLRQDPVECLFSFICTSNNHISRITAMIERLCRAFGRRLCRLDARPFHAFPSLSALAGADAEARLRALGFGYRAKFVSGSAQAIAEGLGPEGLRRLRTVPYAEARRVLCALPGVGAKVADCVCLMALDKAEAVPVDTHVWRIARQRYGVALGGRSLTPRAHQEIGDFFRGLWGPRAGWAQAV
;
A
#
# COMPACT_ATOMS: atom_id res chain seq x y z
N ARG A 1 7.67 -1.17 -2.83
CA ARG A 1 8.79 -2.14 -2.82
C ARG A 1 10.09 -1.44 -3.23
N TRP A 2 10.54 -0.50 -2.39
CA TRP A 2 11.67 0.38 -2.67
C TRP A 2 12.73 0.25 -1.59
N TRP A 3 13.99 0.40 -1.96
CA TRP A 3 15.11 0.56 -1.02
C TRP A 3 16.08 1.60 -1.57
N GLU A 4 16.83 2.22 -0.67
CA GLU A 4 17.89 3.14 -1.04
C GLU A 4 19.09 2.34 -1.55
N SER A 5 19.35 2.39 -2.86
CA SER A 5 20.43 1.65 -3.52
C SER A 5 21.75 2.41 -3.52
N SER A 6 21.67 3.74 -3.43
CA SER A 6 22.77 4.67 -3.19
C SER A 6 22.20 5.93 -2.53
N PRO A 7 23.00 6.79 -1.88
CA PRO A 7 22.47 7.96 -1.16
C PRO A 7 21.54 8.83 -2.00
N GLY A 8 20.28 8.92 -1.58
CA GLY A 8 19.22 9.66 -2.26
C GLY A 8 18.63 9.00 -3.51
N ALA A 9 19.09 7.80 -3.89
CA ALA A 9 18.56 7.04 -5.02
C ALA A 9 17.84 5.78 -4.55
N TRP A 10 16.59 5.62 -4.98
CA TRP A 10 15.71 4.53 -4.59
C TRP A 10 15.49 3.58 -5.75
N THR A 11 15.82 2.31 -5.57
CA THR A 11 15.56 1.27 -6.56
C THR A 11 14.37 0.41 -6.13
N GLY A 12 13.50 0.05 -7.06
CA GLY A 12 12.29 -0.71 -6.77
C GLY A 12 11.58 -1.24 -8.01
N VAL A 13 10.43 -1.87 -7.78
CA VAL A 13 9.58 -2.43 -8.85
C VAL A 13 8.28 -1.66 -8.92
N LEU A 14 7.91 -1.22 -10.13
CA LEU A 14 6.66 -0.52 -10.43
C LEU A 14 6.20 -0.91 -11.84
N GLY A 15 4.92 -1.24 -11.99
CA GLY A 15 4.34 -1.55 -13.32
C GLY A 15 5.03 -2.71 -14.03
N GLY A 16 5.51 -3.72 -13.29
CA GLY A 16 6.23 -4.86 -13.85
C GLY A 16 7.62 -4.54 -14.40
N ARG A 17 8.20 -3.39 -14.03
CA ARG A 17 9.53 -2.93 -14.45
C ARG A 17 10.35 -2.53 -13.23
N VAL A 18 11.68 -2.50 -13.38
CA VAL A 18 12.59 -2.04 -12.32
C VAL A 18 12.94 -0.59 -12.58
N TRP A 19 12.94 0.20 -11.52
CA TRP A 19 13.15 1.64 -11.57
C TRP A 19 14.22 2.04 -10.56
N THR A 20 15.06 2.99 -10.93
CA THR A 20 15.82 3.80 -9.97
C THR A 20 15.33 5.23 -10.06
N LEU A 21 14.98 5.82 -8.93
CA LEU A 21 14.45 7.18 -8.81
C LEU A 21 15.37 8.02 -7.92
N ARG A 22 15.59 9.27 -8.30
CA ARG A 22 16.34 10.23 -7.49
C ARG A 22 15.70 11.60 -7.60
N GLN A 23 15.47 12.26 -6.48
CA GLN A 23 15.00 13.64 -6.49
C GLN A 23 16.17 14.60 -6.42
N GLU A 24 16.11 15.67 -7.21
CA GLU A 24 16.97 16.84 -7.08
C GLU A 24 16.12 18.10 -7.20
N ARG A 25 16.03 18.87 -6.11
CA ARG A 25 15.16 20.06 -6.02
C ARG A 25 13.71 19.74 -6.43
N ASP A 26 13.24 20.32 -7.52
CA ASP A 26 11.90 20.22 -8.09
C ASP A 26 11.79 19.14 -9.19
N ARG A 27 12.85 18.35 -9.43
CA ARG A 27 12.90 17.33 -10.47
C ARG A 27 13.00 15.92 -9.88
N LEU A 28 12.25 15.00 -10.48
CA LEU A 28 12.36 13.57 -10.26
C LEU A 28 13.10 12.94 -11.44
N TRP A 29 14.34 12.53 -11.21
CA TRP A 29 15.13 11.75 -12.17
C TRP A 29 14.77 10.28 -12.05
N TYR A 30 14.77 9.58 -13.18
CA TYR A 30 14.49 8.15 -13.21
C TYR A 30 15.38 7.40 -14.20
N THR A 31 15.53 6.10 -13.96
CA THR A 31 16.07 5.13 -14.91
C THR A 31 15.17 3.90 -14.88
N VAL A 32 14.75 3.44 -16.05
CA VAL A 32 13.92 2.23 -16.20
C VAL A 32 14.78 1.11 -16.74
N TYR A 33 14.84 0.02 -15.99
CA TYR A 33 15.50 -1.21 -16.40
C TYR A 33 14.41 -2.19 -16.84
N GLY A 34 14.63 -2.80 -18.00
CA GLY A 34 13.88 -3.94 -18.47
C GLY A 34 14.85 -4.79 -19.27
N GLU A 35 14.79 -6.11 -19.08
CA GLU A 35 15.27 -7.14 -20.02
C GLU A 35 15.22 -8.51 -19.35
N GLU A 36 14.10 -9.22 -19.57
CA GLU A 36 14.05 -10.65 -19.92
C GLU A 36 12.92 -10.82 -20.96
N GLU A 37 13.00 -11.87 -21.79
CA GLU A 37 12.31 -12.05 -23.08
C GLU A 37 10.77 -11.88 -23.10
N ASP A 38 10.09 -11.76 -21.94
CA ASP A 38 8.62 -11.67 -21.80
C ASP A 38 8.11 -10.43 -21.02
N GLY A 39 8.93 -9.39 -20.86
CA GLY A 39 8.54 -8.13 -20.18
C GLY A 39 7.77 -7.14 -21.07
N PRO A 40 6.93 -6.24 -20.49
CA PRO A 40 6.39 -5.13 -21.26
C PRO A 40 7.54 -4.27 -21.80
N PRO A 41 7.41 -3.69 -23.02
CA PRO A 41 8.46 -2.86 -23.61
C PRO A 41 8.83 -1.70 -22.68
N LYS A 42 10.05 -1.17 -22.83
CA LYS A 42 10.45 0.05 -22.12
C LYS A 42 9.46 1.18 -22.51
N PRO A 43 8.87 1.87 -21.53
CA PRO A 43 7.91 2.93 -21.80
C PRO A 43 8.63 4.08 -22.51
N ASP A 44 7.91 4.76 -23.41
CA ASP A 44 8.40 6.03 -23.95
C ASP A 44 8.35 7.13 -22.87
N GLY A 45 8.79 8.35 -23.23
CA GLY A 45 8.82 9.48 -22.29
C GLY A 45 7.42 9.85 -21.75
N ALA A 46 6.39 9.78 -22.59
CA ALA A 46 5.03 10.16 -22.22
C ALA A 46 4.36 9.09 -21.33
N GLU A 47 4.51 7.80 -21.69
CA GLU A 47 4.06 6.68 -20.86
C GLU A 47 4.76 6.70 -19.50
N THR A 48 6.06 7.02 -19.47
CA THR A 48 6.82 7.13 -18.22
C THR A 48 6.29 8.24 -17.32
N ASP A 49 6.08 9.44 -17.86
CA ASP A 49 5.53 10.56 -17.09
C ASP A 49 4.15 10.20 -16.52
N GLN A 50 3.29 9.56 -17.32
CA GLN A 50 1.97 9.12 -16.87
C GLN A 50 2.04 8.08 -15.74
N ILE A 51 2.96 7.10 -15.82
CA ILE A 51 3.15 6.08 -14.78
C ILE A 51 3.59 6.74 -13.46
N LEU A 52 4.58 7.63 -13.51
CA LEU A 52 5.11 8.27 -12.30
C LEU A 52 4.12 9.27 -11.71
N ARG A 53 3.44 10.06 -12.55
CA ARG A 53 2.36 10.97 -12.12
C ARG A 53 1.24 10.23 -11.42
N ASP A 54 0.81 9.08 -11.97
CA ASP A 54 -0.22 8.24 -11.37
C ASP A 54 0.25 7.65 -10.03
N TYR A 55 1.42 6.99 -10.03
CA TYR A 55 1.92 6.29 -8.86
C TYR A 55 2.18 7.20 -7.66
N PHE A 56 2.76 8.39 -7.89
CA PHE A 56 3.00 9.40 -6.84
C PHE A 56 1.83 10.37 -6.66
N GLN A 57 0.79 10.26 -7.49
CA GLN A 57 -0.40 11.13 -7.50
C GLN A 57 -0.03 12.61 -7.64
N LEU A 58 0.88 12.93 -8.55
CA LEU A 58 1.54 14.25 -8.65
C LEU A 58 0.57 15.40 -8.96
N ASP A 59 -0.58 15.10 -9.57
CA ASP A 59 -1.60 16.11 -9.88
C ASP A 59 -2.38 16.59 -8.64
N VAL A 60 -2.23 15.90 -7.50
CA VAL A 60 -2.80 16.34 -6.22
C VAL A 60 -1.93 17.45 -5.62
N GLY A 61 -2.50 18.64 -5.44
CA GLY A 61 -1.83 19.80 -4.84
C GLY A 61 -1.51 19.64 -3.35
N LEU A 62 -0.45 18.91 -3.02
CA LEU A 62 -0.03 18.59 -1.65
C LEU A 62 0.14 19.83 -0.74
N PRO A 63 0.72 20.97 -1.20
CA PRO A 63 0.83 22.17 -0.35
C PRO A 63 -0.52 22.73 0.10
N ALA A 64 -1.56 22.62 -0.73
CA ALA A 64 -2.91 23.05 -0.35
C ALA A 64 -3.50 22.15 0.75
N LEU A 65 -3.25 20.84 0.67
CA LEU A 65 -3.66 19.88 1.70
C LEU A 65 -2.97 20.15 3.03
N TYR A 66 -1.63 20.33 3.02
CA TYR A 66 -0.88 20.69 4.22
C TYR A 66 -1.41 21.98 4.87
N ARG A 67 -1.73 23.02 4.07
CA ARG A 67 -2.34 24.26 4.60
C ARG A 67 -3.68 23.99 5.27
N ALA A 68 -4.55 23.20 4.65
CA ALA A 68 -5.86 22.84 5.21
C ALA A 68 -5.73 22.04 6.52
N TRP A 69 -4.89 21.01 6.56
CA TRP A 69 -4.70 20.19 7.76
C TRP A 69 -4.03 20.97 8.91
N ARG A 70 -3.08 21.86 8.61
CA ARG A 70 -2.50 22.79 9.60
C ARG A 70 -3.53 23.74 10.19
N ALA A 71 -4.51 24.17 9.40
CA ALA A 71 -5.58 25.04 9.88
C ALA A 71 -6.53 24.28 10.81
N ALA A 72 -6.87 23.04 10.47
CA ALA A 72 -7.81 22.21 11.22
C ALA A 72 -7.23 21.56 12.48
N ASP A 73 -5.94 21.20 12.49
CA ASP A 73 -5.32 20.41 13.55
C ASP A 73 -4.01 21.06 14.08
N PRO A 74 -4.02 21.59 15.32
CA PRO A 74 -2.84 22.14 15.97
C PRO A 74 -1.70 21.14 16.17
N LEU A 75 -1.98 19.84 16.28
CA LEU A 75 -0.94 18.80 16.37
C LEU A 75 -0.30 18.55 15.01
N PHE A 76 -1.11 18.40 13.96
CA PHE A 76 -0.61 18.33 12.59
C PHE A 76 0.28 19.53 12.26
N ARG A 77 -0.14 20.74 12.67
CA ARG A 77 0.64 21.97 12.46
C ARG A 77 2.06 21.90 13.00
N LYS A 78 2.27 21.23 14.13
CA LYS A 78 3.59 21.11 14.77
C LYS A 78 4.54 20.16 14.03
N VAL A 79 4.01 19.14 13.35
CA VAL A 79 4.82 18.09 12.69
C VAL A 79 5.00 18.34 11.21
N ALA A 80 4.11 19.10 10.59
CA ALA A 80 4.06 19.27 9.14
C ALA A 80 5.29 19.97 8.54
N ASP A 81 6.08 20.70 9.33
CA ASP A 81 7.35 21.31 8.88
C ASP A 81 8.51 20.31 8.91
N ASP A 82 8.48 19.34 9.82
CA ASP A 82 9.52 18.31 9.96
C ASP A 82 9.37 17.21 8.89
N PHE A 83 8.15 17.00 8.38
CA PHE A 83 7.84 15.96 7.40
C PHE A 83 7.18 16.54 6.13
N PRO A 84 7.89 17.37 5.36
CA PRO A 84 7.38 17.90 4.09
C PRO A 84 7.35 16.81 3.01
N GLY A 85 6.41 16.92 2.06
CA GLY A 85 6.43 16.10 0.85
C GLY A 85 5.94 14.65 1.03
N VAL A 86 5.40 14.28 2.19
CA VAL A 86 4.84 12.95 2.42
C VAL A 86 3.57 12.77 1.59
N ARG A 87 3.59 11.76 0.70
CA ARG A 87 2.52 11.43 -0.23
C ARG A 87 2.04 10.00 -0.04
N VAL A 88 0.77 9.76 -0.36
CA VAL A 88 0.23 8.39 -0.46
C VAL A 88 0.45 7.89 -1.89
N LEU A 89 1.10 6.74 -2.03
CA LEU A 89 1.28 6.07 -3.31
C LEU A 89 -0.02 5.46 -3.81
N ARG A 90 -0.23 5.46 -5.13
CA ARG A 90 -1.34 4.77 -5.81
C ARG A 90 -0.87 3.42 -6.34
N GLN A 91 -0.95 2.41 -5.50
CA GLN A 91 -0.40 1.08 -5.76
C GLN A 91 -1.35 0.22 -6.62
N ASP A 92 -0.80 -0.84 -7.21
CA ASP A 92 -1.61 -1.89 -7.83
C ASP A 92 -2.45 -2.62 -6.74
N PRO A 93 -3.76 -2.83 -6.95
CA PRO A 93 -4.62 -3.44 -5.93
C PRO A 93 -4.22 -4.85 -5.51
N VAL A 94 -3.67 -5.68 -6.41
CA VAL A 94 -3.21 -7.03 -6.08
C VAL A 94 -1.95 -6.94 -5.22
N GLU A 95 -0.93 -6.20 -5.68
CA GLU A 95 0.31 -6.01 -4.92
C GLU A 95 0.02 -5.43 -3.52
N CYS A 96 -0.82 -4.40 -3.45
CA CYS A 96 -1.17 -3.74 -2.20
C CYS A 96 -1.88 -4.71 -1.23
N LEU A 97 -2.92 -5.41 -1.71
CA LEU A 97 -3.70 -6.33 -0.88
C LEU A 97 -2.85 -7.43 -0.26
N PHE A 98 -2.11 -8.19 -1.08
CA PHE A 98 -1.32 -9.32 -0.58
C PHE A 98 -0.12 -8.86 0.24
N SER A 99 0.43 -7.68 -0.04
CA SER A 99 1.42 -7.05 0.85
C SER A 99 0.81 -6.75 2.23
N PHE A 100 -0.39 -6.15 2.31
CA PHE A 100 -1.01 -5.81 3.59
C PHE A 100 -1.52 -7.02 4.39
N ILE A 101 -1.94 -8.11 3.74
CA ILE A 101 -2.21 -9.39 4.43
C ILE A 101 -0.97 -9.85 5.23
N CYS A 102 0.24 -9.61 4.72
CA CYS A 102 1.50 -9.95 5.39
C CYS A 102 1.85 -9.05 6.60
N THR A 103 1.15 -7.92 6.78
CA THR A 103 1.48 -6.91 7.81
C THR A 103 0.85 -7.16 9.17
N SER A 104 -0.22 -7.95 9.23
CA SER A 104 -0.96 -8.23 10.47
C SER A 104 -0.02 -8.79 11.54
N ASN A 105 0.08 -8.18 12.74
CA ASN A 105 0.97 -8.60 13.83
C ASN A 105 2.43 -8.85 13.38
N ASN A 106 3.05 -7.85 12.77
CA ASN A 106 4.38 -7.93 12.16
C ASN A 106 5.09 -6.56 12.19
N HIS A 107 6.37 -6.50 11.81
CA HIS A 107 7.15 -5.26 11.75
C HIS A 107 7.79 -5.07 10.36
N ILE A 108 8.08 -3.81 9.99
CA ILE A 108 8.42 -3.42 8.62
C ILE A 108 9.57 -4.25 8.04
N SER A 109 10.69 -4.44 8.77
CA SER A 109 11.83 -5.21 8.26
C SER A 109 11.48 -6.67 7.92
N ARG A 110 10.67 -7.34 8.74
CA ARG A 110 10.20 -8.71 8.47
C ARG A 110 9.17 -8.73 7.34
N ILE A 111 8.28 -7.76 7.27
CA ILE A 111 7.31 -7.61 6.18
C ILE A 111 8.04 -7.46 4.83
N THR A 112 9.03 -6.58 4.75
CA THR A 112 9.84 -6.36 3.55
C THR A 112 10.50 -7.64 3.10
N ALA A 113 11.18 -8.36 4.00
CA ALA A 113 11.81 -9.64 3.68
C ALA A 113 10.80 -10.72 3.25
N MET A 114 9.60 -10.74 3.84
CA MET A 114 8.53 -11.66 3.44
C MET A 114 8.04 -11.36 2.01
N ILE A 115 7.80 -10.09 1.68
CA ILE A 115 7.36 -9.69 0.33
C ILE A 115 8.46 -9.98 -0.70
N GLU A 116 9.73 -9.78 -0.37
CA GLU A 116 10.85 -10.16 -1.25
C GLU A 116 10.88 -11.66 -1.53
N ARG A 117 10.73 -12.51 -0.50
CA ARG A 117 10.63 -13.97 -0.66
C ARG A 117 9.41 -14.38 -1.48
N LEU A 118 8.26 -13.72 -1.26
CA LEU A 118 7.04 -13.94 -2.03
C LEU A 118 7.28 -13.69 -3.53
N CYS A 119 7.82 -12.52 -3.86
CA CYS A 119 8.08 -12.14 -5.25
C CYS A 119 9.12 -13.05 -5.89
N ARG A 120 10.18 -13.45 -5.16
CA ARG A 120 11.19 -14.37 -5.67
C ARG A 120 10.63 -15.78 -5.95
N ALA A 121 9.69 -16.25 -5.13
CA ALA A 121 9.17 -17.61 -5.25
C ALA A 121 8.01 -17.73 -6.25
N PHE A 122 7.18 -16.70 -6.38
CA PHE A 122 5.94 -16.75 -7.17
C PHE A 122 5.87 -15.70 -8.28
N GLY A 123 6.78 -14.72 -8.30
CA GLY A 123 6.84 -13.70 -9.34
C GLY A 123 7.79 -14.10 -10.46
N ARG A 124 7.45 -13.70 -11.69
CA ARG A 124 8.40 -13.82 -12.82
C ARG A 124 9.61 -12.94 -12.56
N ARG A 125 10.79 -13.38 -13.00
CA ARG A 125 12.00 -12.57 -12.99
C ARG A 125 11.85 -11.41 -13.98
N LEU A 126 12.39 -10.25 -13.63
CA LEU A 126 12.31 -9.01 -14.43
C LEU A 126 13.65 -8.65 -15.07
N CYS A 127 14.69 -8.62 -14.23
CA CYS A 127 16.07 -8.40 -14.63
C CYS A 127 16.97 -8.72 -13.43
N ARG A 128 18.27 -8.53 -13.62
CA ARG A 128 19.27 -8.53 -12.56
C ARG A 128 20.03 -7.21 -12.65
N LEU A 129 20.17 -6.51 -11.53
CA LEU A 129 21.10 -5.38 -11.41
C LEU A 129 22.21 -5.83 -10.46
N ASP A 130 23.45 -5.76 -10.94
CA ASP A 130 24.63 -6.33 -10.27
C ASP A 130 24.40 -7.81 -9.90
N ALA A 131 24.48 -8.15 -8.61
CA ALA A 131 24.20 -9.49 -8.10
C ALA A 131 22.73 -9.71 -7.69
N ARG A 132 21.88 -8.67 -7.70
CA ARG A 132 20.53 -8.73 -7.13
C ARG A 132 19.47 -9.02 -8.20
N PRO A 133 18.72 -10.14 -8.10
CA PRO A 133 17.63 -10.43 -9.01
C PRO A 133 16.36 -9.68 -8.59
N PHE A 134 15.64 -9.17 -9.59
CA PHE A 134 14.36 -8.51 -9.42
C PHE A 134 13.23 -9.36 -9.98
N HIS A 135 12.11 -9.36 -9.29
CA HIS A 135 10.93 -10.15 -9.67
C HIS A 135 9.69 -9.27 -9.66
N ALA A 136 8.74 -9.57 -10.53
CA ALA A 136 7.42 -8.97 -10.49
C ALA A 136 6.70 -9.37 -9.18
N PHE A 137 5.65 -8.65 -8.84
CA PHE A 137 4.72 -9.18 -7.85
C PHE A 137 4.03 -10.43 -8.45
N PRO A 138 3.72 -11.47 -7.67
CA PRO A 138 3.03 -12.64 -8.19
C PRO A 138 1.67 -12.32 -8.80
N SER A 139 1.30 -13.06 -9.85
CA SER A 139 -0.07 -13.02 -10.37
C SER A 139 -1.04 -13.68 -9.38
N LEU A 140 -2.33 -13.34 -9.49
CA LEU A 140 -3.38 -14.04 -8.74
C LEU A 140 -3.37 -15.55 -9.01
N SER A 141 -3.17 -15.95 -10.27
CA SER A 141 -3.10 -17.38 -10.63
C SER A 141 -1.94 -18.10 -9.93
N ALA A 142 -0.78 -17.46 -9.79
CA ALA A 142 0.35 -18.04 -9.09
C ALA A 142 0.07 -18.22 -7.58
N LEU A 143 -0.67 -17.28 -6.97
CA LEU A 143 -1.02 -17.35 -5.55
C LEU A 143 -2.23 -18.25 -5.26
N ALA A 144 -3.07 -18.54 -6.26
CA ALA A 144 -4.23 -19.42 -6.14
C ALA A 144 -3.92 -20.90 -6.45
N GLY A 145 -2.69 -21.20 -6.89
CA GLY A 145 -2.26 -22.56 -7.23
C GLY A 145 -2.38 -23.55 -6.07
N ALA A 146 -2.61 -24.82 -6.38
CA ALA A 146 -2.87 -25.87 -5.40
C ALA A 146 -1.73 -26.07 -4.37
N ASP A 147 -0.48 -25.78 -4.76
CA ASP A 147 0.72 -25.88 -3.92
C ASP A 147 1.08 -24.56 -3.20
N ALA A 148 0.35 -23.47 -3.46
CA ALA A 148 0.74 -22.12 -3.03
C ALA A 148 0.80 -22.00 -1.49
N GLU A 149 -0.22 -22.47 -0.76
CA GLU A 149 -0.21 -22.43 0.70
C GLU A 149 0.99 -23.18 1.29
N ALA A 150 1.27 -24.40 0.82
CA ALA A 150 2.36 -25.23 1.33
C ALA A 150 3.72 -24.54 1.11
N ARG A 151 3.94 -23.98 -0.08
CA ARG A 151 5.16 -23.22 -0.40
C ARG A 151 5.29 -21.95 0.43
N LEU A 152 4.20 -21.21 0.65
CA LEU A 152 4.20 -20.03 1.53
C LEU A 152 4.56 -20.40 2.98
N ARG A 153 4.07 -21.54 3.49
CA ARG A 153 4.45 -22.05 4.81
C ARG A 153 5.95 -22.34 4.88
N ALA A 154 6.51 -23.02 3.88
CA ALA A 154 7.94 -23.28 3.77
C ALA A 154 8.78 -21.99 3.72
N LEU A 155 8.24 -20.89 3.17
CA LEU A 155 8.87 -19.56 3.13
C LEU A 155 8.71 -18.73 4.42
N GLY A 156 8.10 -19.31 5.46
CA GLY A 156 7.97 -18.70 6.78
C GLY A 156 6.78 -17.74 6.93
N PHE A 157 5.73 -17.88 6.12
CA PHE A 157 4.51 -17.04 6.24
C PHE A 157 3.65 -17.43 7.44
N GLY A 158 3.85 -18.63 8.00
CA GLY A 158 3.06 -19.14 9.13
C GLY A 158 1.57 -19.19 8.78
N TYR A 159 0.71 -18.77 9.71
CA TYR A 159 -0.74 -18.75 9.49
C TYR A 159 -1.18 -17.86 8.31
N ARG A 160 -0.38 -16.85 7.93
CA ARG A 160 -0.71 -15.94 6.81
C ARG A 160 -0.65 -16.64 5.46
N ALA A 161 0.02 -17.79 5.36
CA ALA A 161 0.03 -18.60 4.14
C ALA A 161 -1.40 -18.95 3.69
N LYS A 162 -2.25 -19.37 4.64
CA LYS A 162 -3.67 -19.66 4.40
C LYS A 162 -4.44 -18.43 3.95
N PHE A 163 -4.12 -17.25 4.48
CA PHE A 163 -4.79 -16.00 4.12
C PHE A 163 -4.42 -15.53 2.71
N VAL A 164 -3.14 -15.63 2.34
CA VAL A 164 -2.67 -15.30 0.99
C VAL A 164 -3.27 -16.26 -0.03
N SER A 165 -3.14 -17.58 0.17
CA SER A 165 -3.68 -18.57 -0.77
C SER A 165 -5.22 -18.50 -0.86
N GLY A 166 -5.91 -18.45 0.29
CA GLY A 166 -7.36 -18.40 0.34
C GLY A 166 -7.95 -17.11 -0.23
N SER A 167 -7.31 -15.96 -0.01
CA SER A 167 -7.74 -14.70 -0.65
C SER A 167 -7.51 -14.73 -2.16
N ALA A 168 -6.39 -15.30 -2.63
CA ALA A 168 -6.13 -15.44 -4.06
C ALA A 168 -7.18 -16.33 -4.75
N GLN A 169 -7.55 -17.45 -4.13
CA GLN A 169 -8.61 -18.34 -4.61
C GLN A 169 -9.97 -17.64 -4.63
N ALA A 170 -10.38 -17.00 -3.51
CA ALA A 170 -11.65 -16.30 -3.43
C ALA A 170 -11.77 -15.16 -4.47
N ILE A 171 -10.66 -14.45 -4.74
CA ILE A 171 -10.63 -13.42 -5.79
C ILE A 171 -10.70 -14.06 -7.17
N ALA A 172 -9.96 -15.13 -7.43
CA ALA A 172 -9.94 -15.81 -8.73
C ALA A 172 -11.32 -16.39 -9.10
N GLU A 173 -12.04 -16.96 -8.13
CA GLU A 173 -13.39 -17.52 -8.32
C GLU A 173 -14.48 -16.45 -8.38
N GLY A 174 -14.27 -15.31 -7.70
CA GLY A 174 -15.24 -14.22 -7.64
C GLY A 174 -14.96 -13.11 -8.63
N LEU A 175 -14.41 -12.02 -8.12
CA LEU A 175 -14.33 -10.74 -8.84
C LEU A 175 -13.18 -10.65 -9.87
N GLY A 176 -12.17 -11.51 -9.76
CA GLY A 176 -10.96 -11.48 -10.58
C GLY A 176 -10.07 -10.24 -10.36
N PRO A 177 -8.91 -10.14 -11.04
CA PRO A 177 -8.02 -8.97 -10.93
C PRO A 177 -8.71 -7.68 -11.37
N GLU A 178 -9.51 -7.71 -12.43
CA GLU A 178 -10.23 -6.52 -12.89
C GLU A 178 -11.33 -6.09 -11.92
N GLY A 179 -11.98 -7.03 -11.24
CA GLY A 179 -12.94 -6.69 -10.20
C GLY A 179 -12.29 -5.96 -9.02
N LEU A 180 -11.05 -6.32 -8.64
CA LEU A 180 -10.32 -5.59 -7.60
C LEU A 180 -10.04 -4.16 -8.04
N ARG A 181 -9.64 -3.98 -9.31
CA ARG A 181 -9.42 -2.64 -9.88
C ARG A 181 -10.70 -1.82 -9.95
N ARG A 182 -11.85 -2.43 -10.28
CA ARG A 182 -13.16 -1.75 -10.28
C ARG A 182 -13.57 -1.23 -8.90
N LEU A 183 -13.01 -1.75 -7.80
CA LEU A 183 -13.26 -1.16 -6.47
C LEU A 183 -12.75 0.29 -6.34
N ARG A 184 -11.90 0.76 -7.27
CA ARG A 184 -11.54 2.19 -7.37
C ARG A 184 -12.74 3.09 -7.63
N THR A 185 -13.77 2.62 -8.32
CA THR A 185 -14.93 3.45 -8.70
C THR A 185 -16.14 3.28 -7.79
N VAL A 186 -16.14 2.27 -6.89
CA VAL A 186 -17.25 2.08 -5.94
C VAL A 186 -17.07 2.94 -4.68
N PRO A 187 -18.13 3.23 -3.91
CA PRO A 187 -18.00 3.97 -2.65
C PRO A 187 -17.07 3.29 -1.64
N TYR A 188 -16.37 4.07 -0.80
CA TYR A 188 -15.43 3.55 0.20
C TYR A 188 -16.03 2.46 1.09
N ALA A 189 -17.24 2.66 1.61
CA ALA A 189 -17.91 1.69 2.48
C ALA A 189 -18.09 0.33 1.78
N GLU A 190 -18.41 0.34 0.49
CA GLU A 190 -18.60 -0.86 -0.30
C GLU A 190 -17.27 -1.55 -0.62
N ALA A 191 -16.25 -0.79 -1.05
CA ALA A 191 -14.91 -1.34 -1.28
C ALA A 191 -14.36 -2.02 -0.01
N ARG A 192 -14.51 -1.36 1.14
CA ARG A 192 -14.10 -1.90 2.44
C ARG A 192 -14.88 -3.17 2.80
N ARG A 193 -16.19 -3.19 2.59
CA ARG A 193 -17.04 -4.37 2.85
C ARG A 193 -16.60 -5.58 2.02
N VAL A 194 -16.37 -5.38 0.72
CA VAL A 194 -15.89 -6.44 -0.19
C VAL A 194 -14.53 -6.96 0.26
N LEU A 195 -13.58 -6.07 0.57
CA LEU A 195 -12.26 -6.49 1.03
C LEU A 195 -12.32 -7.28 2.35
N CYS A 196 -13.13 -6.85 3.32
CA CYS A 196 -13.28 -7.53 4.61
C CYS A 196 -13.88 -8.94 4.52
N ALA A 197 -14.48 -9.32 3.39
CA ALA A 197 -14.95 -10.69 3.17
C ALA A 197 -13.80 -11.67 2.83
N LEU A 198 -12.61 -11.16 2.51
CA LEU A 198 -11.46 -11.98 2.12
C LEU A 198 -10.74 -12.57 3.35
N PRO A 199 -10.23 -13.82 3.24
CA PRO A 199 -9.47 -14.46 4.31
C PRO A 199 -8.27 -13.63 4.80
N GLY A 200 -8.26 -13.28 6.09
CA GLY A 200 -7.17 -12.52 6.71
C GLY A 200 -7.21 -11.01 6.48
N VAL A 201 -8.29 -10.49 5.89
CA VAL A 201 -8.50 -9.05 5.68
C VAL A 201 -9.49 -8.52 6.72
N GLY A 202 -8.96 -7.93 7.78
CA GLY A 202 -9.76 -7.17 8.75
C GLY A 202 -9.87 -5.69 8.39
N ALA A 203 -10.61 -4.92 9.19
CA ALA A 203 -10.83 -3.47 9.02
C ALA A 203 -9.54 -2.70 8.68
N LYS A 204 -8.47 -2.88 9.46
CA LYS A 204 -7.19 -2.21 9.22
C LYS A 204 -6.61 -2.51 7.84
N VAL A 205 -6.59 -3.78 7.44
CA VAL A 205 -6.01 -4.22 6.16
C VAL A 205 -6.87 -3.69 5.00
N ALA A 206 -8.19 -3.79 5.12
CA ALA A 206 -9.12 -3.24 4.13
C ALA A 206 -8.92 -1.73 3.97
N ASP A 207 -8.83 -0.97 5.06
CA ASP A 207 -8.61 0.48 5.02
C ASP A 207 -7.25 0.82 4.40
N CYS A 208 -6.19 0.03 4.68
CA CYS A 208 -4.90 0.22 4.03
C CYS A 208 -5.00 0.09 2.51
N VAL A 209 -5.70 -0.93 2.02
CA VAL A 209 -5.88 -1.16 0.57
C VAL A 209 -6.79 -0.10 -0.04
N CYS A 210 -7.86 0.30 0.66
CA CYS A 210 -8.72 1.41 0.26
C CYS A 210 -7.92 2.69 0.04
N LEU A 211 -7.09 3.08 1.01
CA LEU A 211 -6.27 4.29 0.97
C LEU A 211 -5.20 4.25 -0.11
N MET A 212 -4.46 3.13 -0.19
CA MET A 212 -3.21 3.07 -0.97
C MET A 212 -3.35 2.45 -2.36
N ALA A 213 -4.50 1.88 -2.72
CA ALA A 213 -4.68 1.28 -4.04
C ALA A 213 -6.07 1.47 -4.68
N LEU A 214 -7.10 1.83 -3.90
CA LEU A 214 -8.49 1.95 -4.39
C LEU A 214 -9.04 3.38 -4.38
N ASP A 215 -8.16 4.38 -4.33
CA ASP A 215 -8.51 5.80 -4.47
C ASP A 215 -9.46 6.32 -3.37
N LYS A 216 -9.46 5.72 -2.18
CA LYS A 216 -10.29 6.14 -1.04
C LYS A 216 -9.48 7.00 -0.07
N ALA A 217 -9.24 8.26 -0.43
CA ALA A 217 -8.41 9.17 0.36
C ALA A 217 -8.98 9.44 1.78
N GLU A 218 -10.25 9.14 2.02
CA GLU A 218 -10.95 9.23 3.30
C GLU A 218 -10.74 8.00 4.21
N ALA A 219 -10.17 6.91 3.69
CA ALA A 219 -9.90 5.71 4.48
C ALA A 219 -8.78 5.97 5.49
N VAL A 220 -9.03 5.66 6.77
CA VAL A 220 -8.09 5.89 7.87
C VAL A 220 -7.76 4.54 8.52
N PRO A 221 -6.66 3.87 8.12
CA PRO A 221 -6.28 2.59 8.72
C PRO A 221 -5.92 2.75 10.19
N VAL A 222 -6.76 2.24 11.09
CA VAL A 222 -6.49 2.30 12.54
C VAL A 222 -5.75 1.04 12.99
N ASP A 223 -4.56 1.19 13.54
CA ASP A 223 -3.86 0.13 14.26
C ASP A 223 -3.65 0.53 15.73
N THR A 224 -2.83 -0.22 16.45
CA THR A 224 -2.51 0.07 17.86
C THR A 224 -1.76 1.40 18.04
N HIS A 225 -0.98 1.84 17.05
CA HIS A 225 -0.27 3.12 17.09
C HIS A 225 -1.23 4.28 16.89
N VAL A 226 -2.10 4.21 15.88
CA VAL A 226 -3.13 5.22 15.62
C VAL A 226 -4.12 5.30 16.79
N TRP A 227 -4.52 4.15 17.34
CA TRP A 227 -5.35 4.09 18.55
C TRP A 227 -4.69 4.82 19.73
N ARG A 228 -3.39 4.61 19.95
CA ARG A 228 -2.63 5.28 21.00
C ARG A 228 -2.55 6.80 20.76
N ILE A 229 -2.29 7.23 19.52
CA ILE A 229 -2.26 8.65 19.14
C ILE A 229 -3.62 9.32 19.41
N ALA A 230 -4.71 8.71 18.93
CA ALA A 230 -6.07 9.20 19.13
C ALA A 230 -6.40 9.40 20.62
N ARG A 231 -6.03 8.43 21.47
CA ARG A 231 -6.28 8.53 22.92
C ARG A 231 -5.38 9.55 23.62
N GLN A 232 -4.08 9.49 23.38
CA GLN A 232 -3.10 10.25 24.17
C GLN A 232 -2.97 11.70 23.72
N ARG A 233 -3.23 11.99 22.44
CA ARG A 233 -2.98 13.32 21.86
C ARG A 233 -4.27 14.05 21.51
N TYR A 234 -5.31 13.33 21.13
CA TYR A 234 -6.60 13.91 20.74
C TYR A 234 -7.71 13.71 21.77
N GLY A 235 -7.47 12.97 22.85
CA GLY A 235 -8.45 12.75 23.91
C GLY A 235 -9.69 11.97 23.48
N VAL A 236 -9.61 11.17 22.39
CA VAL A 236 -10.75 10.39 21.90
C VAL A 236 -11.12 9.33 22.95
N ALA A 237 -12.26 9.53 23.60
CA ALA A 237 -12.77 8.68 24.68
C ALA A 237 -13.39 7.40 24.11
N LEU A 238 -12.54 6.41 23.82
CA LEU A 238 -12.98 5.11 23.33
C LEU A 238 -13.36 4.21 24.51
N GLY A 239 -14.56 3.65 24.47
CA GLY A 239 -14.98 2.63 25.42
C GLY A 239 -14.13 1.36 25.28
N GLY A 240 -13.57 0.86 26.38
CA GLY A 240 -12.87 -0.43 26.45
C GLY A 240 -11.33 -0.37 26.35
N ARG A 241 -10.69 -1.54 26.51
CA ARG A 241 -9.22 -1.71 26.52
C ARG A 241 -8.65 -2.28 25.21
N SER A 242 -9.49 -2.56 24.21
CA SER A 242 -9.11 -3.23 22.97
C SER A 242 -9.67 -2.50 21.74
N LEU A 243 -9.05 -2.77 20.58
CA LEU A 243 -9.44 -2.18 19.31
C LEU A 243 -10.62 -2.97 18.70
N THR A 244 -11.83 -2.64 19.13
CA THR A 244 -13.07 -3.24 18.63
C THR A 244 -13.47 -2.67 17.26
N PRO A 245 -14.35 -3.33 16.49
CA PRO A 245 -14.88 -2.77 15.25
C PRO A 245 -15.51 -1.37 15.42
N ARG A 246 -16.17 -1.14 16.58
CA ARG A 246 -16.72 0.16 16.95
C ARG A 246 -15.62 1.20 17.19
N ALA A 247 -14.57 0.85 17.94
CA ALA A 247 -13.44 1.75 18.18
C ALA A 247 -12.70 2.12 16.88
N HIS A 248 -12.57 1.17 15.95
CA HIS A 248 -12.08 1.43 14.59
C HIS A 248 -12.90 2.49 13.86
N GLN A 249 -14.23 2.36 13.89
CA GLN A 249 -15.14 3.29 13.24
C GLN A 249 -15.07 4.68 13.88
N GLU A 250 -15.19 4.77 15.21
CA GLU A 250 -15.16 6.03 15.95
C GLU A 250 -13.85 6.82 15.73
N ILE A 251 -12.69 6.15 15.76
CA ILE A 251 -11.40 6.81 15.47
C ILE A 251 -11.35 7.27 14.00
N GLY A 252 -11.78 6.42 13.07
CA GLY A 252 -11.78 6.78 11.66
C GLY A 252 -12.69 7.98 11.38
N ASP A 253 -13.88 8.02 11.96
CA ASP A 253 -14.85 9.10 11.81
C ASP A 253 -14.33 10.40 12.45
N PHE A 254 -13.69 10.30 13.62
CA PHE A 254 -13.01 11.44 14.25
C PHE A 254 -11.99 12.09 13.31
N PHE A 255 -11.06 11.30 12.75
CA PHE A 255 -10.02 11.84 11.86
C PHE A 255 -10.59 12.31 10.51
N ARG A 256 -11.64 11.67 9.98
CA ARG A 256 -12.38 12.17 8.81
C ARG A 256 -13.05 13.51 9.08
N GLY A 257 -13.64 13.69 10.27
CA GLY A 257 -14.20 14.98 10.69
C GLY A 257 -13.15 16.07 10.84
N LEU A 258 -11.95 15.71 11.31
CA LEU A 258 -10.85 16.66 11.54
C LEU A 258 -10.13 17.07 10.25
N TRP A 259 -9.77 16.11 9.39
CA TRP A 259 -8.92 16.34 8.22
C TRP A 259 -9.68 16.31 6.88
N GLY A 260 -10.98 16.05 6.91
CA GLY A 260 -11.87 16.10 5.76
C GLY A 260 -11.69 14.93 4.77
N PRO A 261 -12.02 15.14 3.48
CA PRO A 261 -12.08 14.07 2.47
C PRO A 261 -10.75 13.34 2.18
N ARG A 262 -9.61 13.89 2.63
CA ARG A 262 -8.28 13.27 2.47
C ARG A 262 -7.63 12.91 3.81
N ALA A 263 -8.44 12.56 4.81
CA ALA A 263 -7.95 12.21 6.14
C ALA A 263 -6.91 11.08 6.16
N GLY A 264 -7.03 10.09 5.28
CA GLY A 264 -6.03 9.02 5.17
C GLY A 264 -4.66 9.52 4.69
N TRP A 265 -4.62 10.61 3.93
CA TRP A 265 -3.36 11.24 3.52
C TRP A 265 -2.75 12.05 4.65
N ALA A 266 -3.58 12.76 5.43
CA ALA A 266 -3.10 13.45 6.63
C ALA A 266 -2.50 12.46 7.63
N GLN A 267 -3.12 11.29 7.80
CA GLN A 267 -2.62 10.21 8.64
C GLN A 267 -1.26 9.65 8.18
N ALA A 268 -0.96 9.71 6.87
CA ALA A 268 0.31 9.20 6.35
C ALA A 268 1.51 10.09 6.74
N VAL A 269 1.26 11.37 7.06
CA VAL A 269 2.24 12.33 7.59
C VAL A 269 2.48 12.06 9.07
#